data_AF-B0E6B0-F1
#
_entry.id   AF-B0E6B0-F1
#
_cell.length_a   1.000
_cell.length_b   1.000
_cell.length_c   1.000
_cell.angle_alpha   90.00
_cell.angle_beta   90.00
_cell.angle_gamma   90.00
#
_symmetry.space_group_name_H-M   'P 1'
#
loop_
_entity.id
_entity.type
_entity.pdbx_description
1 polymer ?
#
loop_
_entity_poly.entity_id
_entity_poly.type
_entity_poly.pdbx_seq_one_letter_code
_entity_poly.pdbx_strand_id
1 'polypeptide(L)'
;IRWCEKDQGHSFEILDAVAFSKEILPKYYKHTNFCGFSRQLSLYGFKKFDNEYRFQNSNFIIGHMELLKNVQRKKPQSQRKKQNNTTLLYQQLLSQLMQLQKQNLETVTQINTLKEMLYQLKLREDSLELKMQRLQDTFMPNPSSLAFGFNMMPIPPSNDTSMFPPFPSQNNNQAINEETTPAGNETNIGNHDSPNPSPNFVHWGDSSQQTSQLPWKF
;
A
#
# COMPACT_ATOMS: atom_id res chain seq x y z
N ILE A 1 -15.72 -20.23 -47.27
CA ILE A 1 -15.89 -21.21 -46.17
C ILE A 1 -15.61 -22.59 -46.75
N ARG A 2 -14.84 -23.44 -46.07
CA ARG A 2 -14.52 -24.81 -46.50
C ARG A 2 -14.31 -25.73 -45.30
N TRP A 3 -14.35 -27.04 -45.53
CA TRP A 3 -13.86 -28.01 -44.55
C TRP A 3 -12.34 -27.89 -44.39
N CYS A 4 -11.83 -28.13 -43.18
CA CYS A 4 -10.40 -28.17 -42.93
C CYS A 4 -9.83 -29.52 -43.39
N GLU A 5 -8.97 -29.49 -44.41
CA GLU A 5 -8.31 -30.68 -44.98
C GLU A 5 -7.40 -31.37 -43.95
N LYS A 6 -6.74 -30.59 -43.07
CA LYS A 6 -5.85 -31.10 -42.01
C LYS A 6 -6.60 -31.89 -40.93
N ASP A 7 -7.85 -31.51 -40.66
CA ASP A 7 -8.65 -32.11 -39.58
C ASP A 7 -9.60 -33.21 -40.09
N GLN A 8 -9.34 -33.78 -41.26
CA GLN A 8 -10.15 -34.85 -41.88
C GLN A 8 -11.66 -34.52 -41.96
N GLY A 9 -12.01 -33.23 -42.08
CA GLY A 9 -13.41 -32.78 -42.09
C GLY A 9 -14.12 -32.78 -40.74
N HIS A 10 -13.40 -32.91 -39.61
CA HIS A 10 -13.93 -32.67 -38.27
C HIS A 10 -14.03 -31.18 -37.89
N SER A 11 -13.54 -30.27 -38.74
CA SER A 11 -13.66 -28.82 -38.55
C SER A 11 -13.87 -28.12 -39.89
N PHE A 12 -14.39 -26.89 -39.85
CA PHE A 12 -14.50 -26.02 -41.02
C PHE A 12 -13.87 -24.65 -40.73
N GLU A 13 -13.43 -23.97 -41.77
CA GLU A 13 -12.74 -22.68 -41.67
C GLU A 13 -13.30 -21.62 -42.63
N ILE A 14 -13.17 -20.36 -42.19
CA ILE A 14 -13.55 -19.17 -42.94
C ILE A 14 -12.26 -18.39 -43.24
N LEU A 15 -11.79 -18.51 -44.49
CA LEU A 15 -10.53 -17.93 -44.95
C LEU A 15 -10.54 -16.39 -44.90
N ASP A 16 -11.64 -15.77 -45.33
CA ASP A 16 -11.88 -14.33 -45.26
C ASP A 16 -13.25 -14.10 -44.59
N ALA A 17 -13.22 -13.54 -43.39
CA ALA A 17 -14.43 -13.21 -42.64
C ALA A 17 -15.17 -11.98 -43.21
N VAL A 18 -14.49 -11.05 -43.87
CA VAL A 18 -15.08 -9.84 -44.48
C VAL A 18 -15.83 -10.19 -45.76
N ALA A 19 -15.20 -10.93 -46.68
CA ALA A 19 -15.86 -11.43 -47.89
C ALA A 19 -17.03 -12.37 -47.53
N PHE A 20 -16.83 -13.32 -46.61
CA PHE A 20 -17.91 -14.19 -46.13
C PHE A 20 -19.11 -13.40 -45.57
N SER A 21 -18.84 -12.32 -44.83
CA SER A 21 -19.89 -11.47 -44.25
C SER A 21 -20.70 -10.70 -45.29
N LYS A 22 -20.05 -10.25 -46.37
CA LYS A 22 -20.70 -9.47 -47.44
C LYS A 22 -21.41 -10.36 -48.47
N GLU A 23 -20.79 -11.47 -48.87
CA GLU A 23 -21.20 -12.23 -50.06
C GLU A 23 -21.93 -13.54 -49.75
N ILE A 24 -21.67 -14.13 -48.59
CA ILE A 24 -22.21 -15.44 -48.20
C ILE A 24 -23.31 -15.28 -47.17
N LEU A 25 -23.10 -14.51 -46.09
CA LEU A 25 -24.12 -14.37 -45.04
C LEU A 25 -25.50 -13.91 -45.56
N PRO A 26 -25.64 -12.92 -46.47
CA PRO A 26 -26.95 -12.53 -47.01
C PRO A 26 -27.71 -13.61 -47.78
N LYS A 27 -27.01 -14.65 -48.29
CA LYS A 27 -27.62 -15.76 -49.03
C LYS A 27 -28.24 -16.81 -48.12
N TYR A 28 -27.79 -16.91 -46.87
CA TYR A 28 -28.20 -17.94 -45.90
C TYR A 28 -28.80 -17.39 -44.59
N TYR A 29 -28.60 -16.09 -44.31
CA TYR A 29 -29.04 -15.41 -43.09
C TYR A 29 -29.62 -14.03 -43.42
N LYS A 30 -30.54 -13.54 -42.57
CA LYS A 30 -31.15 -12.20 -42.71
C LYS A 30 -30.24 -11.04 -42.25
N HIS A 31 -28.91 -11.24 -42.21
CA HIS A 31 -27.93 -10.25 -41.76
C HIS A 31 -26.54 -10.51 -42.35
N THR A 32 -25.72 -9.47 -42.49
CA THR A 32 -24.29 -9.54 -42.87
C THR A 32 -23.34 -9.71 -41.67
N ASN A 33 -23.84 -9.76 -40.44
CA ASN A 33 -22.99 -9.64 -39.25
C ASN A 33 -22.27 -10.95 -38.87
N PHE A 34 -20.94 -10.96 -39.00
CA PHE A 34 -20.07 -12.08 -38.58
C PHE A 34 -20.23 -12.48 -37.11
N CYS A 35 -20.34 -11.50 -36.20
CA CYS A 35 -20.51 -11.75 -34.78
C CYS A 35 -21.84 -12.48 -34.50
N GLY A 36 -22.89 -12.19 -35.29
CA GLY A 36 -24.15 -12.92 -35.26
C GLY A 36 -23.97 -14.40 -35.64
N PHE A 37 -23.26 -14.66 -36.74
CA PHE A 37 -22.90 -16.02 -37.18
C PHE A 37 -22.05 -16.76 -36.12
N SER A 38 -20.96 -16.16 -35.64
CA SER A 38 -20.10 -16.73 -34.59
C SER A 38 -20.86 -16.97 -33.28
N ARG A 39 -21.85 -16.13 -32.97
CA ARG A 39 -22.76 -16.33 -31.83
C ARG A 39 -23.68 -17.53 -32.03
N GLN A 40 -24.22 -17.76 -33.23
CA GLN A 40 -24.97 -18.98 -33.52
C GLN A 40 -24.11 -20.22 -33.30
N LEU A 41 -22.91 -20.27 -33.88
CA LEU A 41 -21.96 -21.38 -33.66
C LEU A 41 -21.71 -21.64 -32.16
N SER A 42 -21.47 -20.58 -31.38
CA SER A 42 -21.26 -20.67 -29.93
C SER A 42 -22.48 -21.26 -29.17
N LEU A 43 -23.69 -20.90 -29.61
CA LEU A 43 -24.96 -21.41 -29.06
C LEU A 43 -25.18 -22.89 -29.40
N TYR A 44 -24.77 -23.34 -30.58
CA TYR A 44 -24.80 -24.77 -30.98
C TYR A 44 -23.58 -25.57 -30.51
N GLY A 45 -22.74 -24.99 -29.64
CA GLY A 45 -21.66 -25.72 -28.99
C GLY A 45 -20.37 -25.87 -29.79
N PHE A 46 -20.26 -25.23 -30.95
CA PHE A 46 -19.01 -25.17 -31.68
C PHE A 46 -17.94 -24.43 -30.86
N LYS A 47 -16.72 -24.97 -30.87
CA LYS A 47 -15.53 -24.32 -30.33
C LYS A 47 -14.79 -23.63 -31.46
N LYS A 48 -14.30 -22.41 -31.22
CA LYS A 48 -13.33 -21.74 -32.11
C LYS A 48 -11.94 -22.30 -31.82
N PHE A 49 -11.16 -22.60 -32.86
CA PHE A 49 -9.74 -22.88 -32.75
C PHE A 49 -8.94 -21.63 -33.10
N ASP A 50 -8.21 -21.10 -32.11
CA ASP A 50 -7.21 -20.02 -32.20
C ASP A 50 -7.61 -18.77 -33.00
N ASN A 51 -6.65 -18.10 -33.64
CA ASN A 51 -6.84 -16.83 -34.34
C ASN A 51 -7.55 -17.02 -35.70
N GLU A 52 -7.33 -18.14 -36.36
CA GLU A 52 -8.02 -18.53 -37.59
C GLU A 52 -9.52 -18.68 -37.33
N TYR A 53 -10.40 -18.34 -38.28
CA TYR A 53 -11.85 -18.52 -38.11
C TYR A 53 -12.27 -19.97 -38.35
N ARG A 54 -11.64 -20.91 -37.63
CA ARG A 54 -11.88 -22.35 -37.65
C ARG A 54 -12.79 -22.75 -36.51
N PHE A 55 -13.77 -23.61 -36.81
CA PHE A 55 -14.79 -24.05 -35.86
C PHE A 55 -15.02 -25.56 -35.94
N GLN A 56 -15.19 -26.19 -34.77
CA GLN A 56 -15.41 -27.63 -34.64
C GLN A 56 -16.53 -27.94 -33.64
N ASN A 57 -17.31 -28.98 -33.92
CA ASN A 57 -18.19 -29.65 -32.98
C ASN A 57 -18.06 -31.17 -33.22
N SER A 58 -17.96 -31.97 -32.15
CA SER A 58 -17.81 -33.43 -32.24
C SER A 58 -18.95 -34.15 -32.98
N ASN A 59 -20.09 -33.49 -33.18
CA ASN A 59 -21.25 -34.01 -33.93
C ASN A 59 -21.46 -33.28 -35.28
N PHE A 60 -20.48 -32.51 -35.76
CA PHE A 60 -20.50 -31.82 -37.04
C PHE A 60 -19.27 -32.20 -37.85
N ILE A 61 -19.39 -33.27 -38.65
CA ILE A 61 -18.30 -33.89 -39.40
C ILE A 61 -18.76 -34.05 -40.86
N ILE A 62 -17.86 -33.88 -41.82
CA ILE A 62 -18.16 -34.10 -43.24
C ILE A 62 -18.69 -35.51 -43.49
N GLY A 63 -19.67 -35.67 -44.38
CA GLY A 63 -20.30 -36.96 -44.71
C GLY A 63 -21.29 -37.50 -43.66
N HIS A 64 -21.19 -37.06 -42.40
CA HIS A 64 -21.94 -37.62 -41.26
C HIS A 64 -23.15 -36.76 -40.86
N MET A 65 -24.14 -36.64 -41.76
CA MET A 65 -25.35 -35.83 -41.52
C MET A 65 -26.23 -36.36 -40.38
N GLU A 66 -26.17 -37.66 -40.09
CA GLU A 66 -26.91 -38.34 -39.02
C GLU A 66 -26.52 -37.87 -37.62
N LEU A 67 -25.34 -37.27 -37.45
CA LEU A 67 -24.87 -36.71 -36.19
C LEU A 67 -25.46 -35.32 -35.90
N LEU A 68 -25.99 -34.62 -36.91
CA LEU A 68 -26.51 -33.25 -36.76
C LEU A 68 -27.67 -33.14 -35.74
N LYS A 69 -28.43 -34.23 -35.52
CA LYS A 69 -29.46 -34.33 -34.47
C LYS A 69 -28.92 -34.12 -33.03
N ASN A 70 -27.62 -34.33 -32.83
CA ASN A 70 -26.92 -34.12 -31.57
C ASN A 70 -26.35 -32.68 -31.44
N VAL A 71 -26.30 -31.91 -32.54
CA VAL A 71 -25.87 -30.50 -32.54
C VAL A 71 -27.04 -29.63 -32.05
N GLN A 72 -27.31 -29.69 -30.75
CA GLN A 72 -28.43 -29.01 -30.13
C GLN A 72 -28.05 -27.62 -29.62
N ARG A 73 -28.98 -26.66 -29.75
CA ARG A 73 -28.82 -25.32 -29.20
C ARG A 73 -28.77 -25.41 -27.67
N LYS A 74 -27.69 -24.89 -27.06
CA LYS A 74 -27.59 -24.70 -25.61
C LYS A 74 -28.81 -23.91 -25.13
N LYS A 75 -29.62 -24.53 -24.26
CA LYS A 75 -30.70 -23.84 -23.56
C LYS A 75 -30.09 -22.65 -22.80
N PRO A 76 -30.72 -21.46 -22.78
CA PRO A 76 -30.29 -20.42 -21.86
C PRO A 76 -30.30 -21.01 -20.45
N GLN A 77 -29.19 -20.88 -19.72
CA GLN A 77 -29.19 -21.27 -18.32
C GLN A 77 -30.21 -20.37 -17.60
N SER A 78 -31.35 -20.95 -17.24
CA SER A 78 -32.18 -20.40 -16.16
C SER A 78 -31.26 -20.13 -14.98
N GLN A 79 -31.37 -18.95 -14.35
CA GLN A 79 -30.35 -18.35 -13.48
C GLN A 79 -29.99 -19.16 -12.21
N ARG A 80 -30.64 -20.32 -12.02
CA ARG A 80 -30.41 -21.29 -10.94
C ARG A 80 -29.11 -22.09 -11.16
N LYS A 81 -27.96 -21.46 -10.86
CA LYS A 81 -26.72 -22.08 -10.31
C LYS A 81 -25.51 -21.15 -10.14
N LYS A 82 -25.58 -19.86 -10.53
CA LYS A 82 -24.48 -18.89 -10.24
C LYS A 82 -24.60 -18.15 -8.90
N GLN A 83 -25.77 -18.14 -8.26
CA GLN A 83 -25.97 -17.42 -7.00
C GLN A 83 -25.11 -17.98 -5.84
N ASN A 84 -24.98 -19.30 -5.72
CA ASN A 84 -24.34 -19.94 -4.55
C ASN A 84 -22.92 -19.42 -4.28
N ASN A 85 -22.06 -19.32 -5.31
CA ASN A 85 -20.69 -18.86 -5.15
C ASN A 85 -20.61 -17.35 -4.85
N THR A 86 -21.50 -16.54 -5.45
CA THR A 86 -21.53 -15.09 -5.23
C THR A 86 -22.03 -14.75 -3.83
N THR A 87 -23.07 -15.44 -3.35
CA THR A 87 -23.59 -15.27 -1.98
C THR A 87 -22.56 -15.70 -0.94
N LEU A 88 -21.85 -16.81 -1.16
CA LEU A 88 -20.80 -17.27 -0.25
C LEU A 88 -19.63 -16.27 -0.17
N LEU A 89 -19.18 -15.75 -1.32
CA LEU A 89 -18.13 -14.73 -1.37
C LEU A 89 -18.54 -13.44 -0.62
N TYR A 90 -19.79 -13.00 -0.80
CA TYR A 90 -20.32 -11.83 -0.11
C TYR A 90 -20.39 -12.05 1.42
N GLN A 91 -20.84 -13.24 1.85
CA GLN A 91 -20.89 -13.62 3.27
C GLN A 91 -19.50 -13.65 3.91
N GLN A 92 -18.49 -14.16 3.18
CA GLN A 92 -17.10 -14.19 3.64
C GLN A 92 -16.50 -12.78 3.72
N LEU A 93 -16.76 -11.92 2.73
CA LEU A 93 -16.31 -10.52 2.73
C LEU A 93 -16.91 -9.73 3.91
N LEU A 94 -18.21 -9.87 4.18
CA LEU A 94 -18.86 -9.24 5.34
C LEU A 94 -18.21 -9.66 6.66
N SER A 95 -17.92 -10.96 6.82
CA SER A 95 -17.24 -11.48 8.02
C SER A 95 -15.87 -10.84 8.22
N GLN A 96 -15.08 -10.75 7.15
CA GLN A 96 -13.75 -10.12 7.17
C GLN A 96 -13.82 -8.62 7.51
N LEU A 97 -14.80 -7.89 6.97
CA LEU A 97 -15.01 -6.48 7.29
C LEU A 97 -15.38 -6.28 8.76
N MET A 98 -16.26 -7.11 9.32
CA MET A 98 -16.61 -7.05 10.75
C MET A 98 -15.41 -7.35 11.65
N GLN A 99 -14.56 -8.32 11.28
CA GLN A 99 -13.34 -8.64 12.04
C GLN A 99 -12.34 -7.49 12.01
N LEU A 100 -12.10 -6.88 10.84
CA LEU A 100 -11.23 -5.71 10.70
C LEU A 100 -11.75 -4.50 11.49
N GLN A 101 -13.07 -4.26 11.47
CA GLN A 101 -13.68 -3.19 12.27
C GLN A 101 -13.50 -3.42 13.78
N LYS A 102 -13.65 -4.67 14.25
CA LYS A 102 -13.40 -5.04 15.66
C LYS A 102 -11.93 -4.80 16.05
N GLN A 103 -10.99 -5.28 15.23
CA GLN A 103 -9.55 -5.07 15.45
C GLN A 103 -9.18 -3.58 15.45
N ASN A 104 -9.77 -2.79 14.55
CA ASN A 104 -9.54 -1.34 14.53
C ASN A 104 -9.98 -0.70 15.86
N LEU A 105 -11.18 -1.02 16.36
CA LEU A 105 -11.68 -0.54 17.65
C LEU A 105 -10.76 -0.95 18.82
N GLU A 106 -10.27 -2.20 18.83
CA GLU A 106 -9.30 -2.69 19.83
C GLU A 106 -7.96 -1.94 19.76
N THR A 107 -7.44 -1.63 18.57
CA THR A 107 -6.22 -0.81 18.45
C THR A 107 -6.44 0.64 18.89
N VAL A 108 -7.61 1.22 18.63
CA VAL A 108 -7.96 2.58 19.07
C VAL A 108 -8.06 2.66 20.60
N THR A 109 -8.63 1.66 21.27
CA THR A 109 -8.67 1.64 22.74
C THR A 109 -7.28 1.46 23.34
N GLN A 110 -6.42 0.60 22.77
CA GLN A 110 -5.01 0.46 23.17
C GLN A 110 -4.21 1.76 22.98
N ILE A 111 -4.40 2.48 21.87
CA ILE A 111 -3.77 3.79 21.65
C ILE A 111 -4.20 4.80 22.73
N ASN A 112 -5.48 4.80 23.11
CA ASN A 112 -5.99 5.73 24.11
C ASN A 112 -5.49 5.40 25.52
N THR A 113 -5.37 4.12 25.91
CA THR A 113 -4.77 3.75 27.21
C THR A 113 -3.28 4.07 27.27
N LEU A 114 -2.53 3.86 26.17
CA LEU A 114 -1.12 4.26 26.07
C LEU A 114 -0.95 5.78 26.19
N LYS A 115 -1.81 6.58 25.53
CA LYS A 115 -1.80 8.05 25.66
C LYS A 115 -2.04 8.51 27.09
N GLU A 116 -3.01 7.91 27.79
CA GLU A 116 -3.26 8.23 29.21
C GLU A 116 -2.04 7.88 30.08
N MET A 117 -1.43 6.71 29.90
CA MET A 117 -0.23 6.34 30.66
C MET A 117 0.95 7.29 30.38
N LEU A 118 1.13 7.74 29.13
CA LEU A 118 2.15 8.75 28.78
C LEU A 118 1.88 10.10 29.47
N TYR A 119 0.62 10.55 29.51
CA TYR A 119 0.23 11.77 30.23
C TYR A 119 0.52 11.66 31.74
N GLN A 120 0.18 10.53 32.36
CA GLN A 120 0.46 10.26 33.78
C GLN A 120 1.96 10.11 34.10
N LEU A 121 2.78 9.70 33.12
CA LEU A 121 4.25 9.72 33.24
C LEU A 121 4.80 11.14 33.13
N LYS A 122 4.32 11.95 32.17
CA LYS A 122 4.75 13.35 32.03
C LYS A 122 4.45 14.17 33.29
N LEU A 123 3.25 14.03 33.85
CA LEU A 123 2.90 14.69 35.13
C LEU A 123 3.80 14.27 36.30
N ARG A 124 4.32 13.03 36.30
CA ARG A 124 5.30 12.58 37.30
C ARG A 124 6.69 13.18 37.04
N GLU A 125 7.12 13.23 35.78
CA GLU A 125 8.39 13.84 35.37
C GLU A 125 8.43 15.31 35.80
N ASP A 126 7.43 16.12 35.41
CA ASP A 126 7.32 17.54 35.77
C ASP A 126 7.32 17.74 37.30
N SER A 127 6.67 16.84 38.04
CA SER A 127 6.64 16.86 39.52
C SER A 127 7.99 16.50 40.16
N LEU A 128 8.80 15.65 39.52
CA LEU A 128 10.14 15.30 39.96
C LEU A 128 11.13 16.43 39.62
N GLU A 129 11.06 17.00 38.41
CA GLU A 129 11.85 18.18 38.00
C GLU A 129 11.66 19.33 39.00
N LEU A 130 10.42 19.67 39.34
CA LEU A 130 10.12 20.73 40.32
C LEU A 130 10.67 20.43 41.73
N LYS A 131 10.72 19.16 42.14
CA LYS A 131 11.33 18.75 43.41
C LYS A 131 12.85 18.85 43.37
N MET A 132 13.47 18.44 42.26
CA MET A 132 14.92 18.56 42.06
C MET A 132 15.35 20.03 42.05
N GLN A 133 14.62 20.91 41.36
CA GLN A 133 14.88 22.35 41.37
C GLN A 133 14.85 22.93 42.79
N ARG A 134 13.80 22.64 43.57
CA ARG A 134 13.69 23.10 44.97
C ARG A 134 14.82 22.58 45.87
N LEU A 135 15.27 21.35 45.66
CA LEU A 135 16.42 20.80 46.38
C LEU A 135 17.71 21.52 45.96
N GLN A 136 17.91 21.78 44.67
CA GLN A 136 19.05 22.55 44.17
C GLN A 136 19.07 23.96 44.76
N ASP A 137 17.94 24.67 44.79
CA ASP A 137 17.82 26.00 45.42
C ASP A 137 18.13 25.99 46.93
N THR A 138 17.86 24.86 47.61
CA THR A 138 18.10 24.68 49.05
C THR A 138 19.56 24.35 49.36
N PHE A 139 20.22 23.54 48.53
CA PHE A 139 21.60 23.08 48.76
C PHE A 139 22.67 23.94 48.05
N MET A 140 22.29 24.70 47.02
CA MET A 140 23.12 25.69 46.35
C MET A 140 22.36 27.03 46.18
N PRO A 141 21.98 27.70 47.28
CA PRO A 141 21.40 29.04 47.19
C PRO A 141 22.39 29.95 46.46
N ASN A 142 21.88 30.70 45.48
CA ASN A 142 22.66 31.68 44.72
C ASN A 142 23.51 32.54 45.69
N PRO A 143 24.84 32.68 45.50
CA PRO A 143 25.67 33.46 46.41
C PRO A 143 25.21 34.93 46.55
N SER A 144 24.43 35.44 45.59
CA SER A 144 23.75 36.75 45.70
C SER A 144 22.67 36.81 46.78
N SER A 145 22.04 35.69 47.18
CA SER A 145 20.97 35.67 48.20
C SER A 145 21.48 35.38 49.62
N LEU A 146 22.61 34.69 49.78
CA LEU A 146 23.27 34.52 51.10
C LEU A 146 23.89 35.81 51.65
N ALA A 147 24.05 36.84 50.81
CA ALA A 147 24.59 38.16 51.20
C ALA A 147 23.77 38.93 52.24
N PHE A 148 22.58 38.45 52.62
CA PHE A 148 21.67 39.09 53.58
C PHE A 148 21.60 38.44 54.97
N GLY A 149 22.38 37.38 55.25
CA GLY A 149 22.20 36.55 56.45
C GLY A 149 23.34 36.54 57.49
N PHE A 150 24.58 36.81 57.10
CA PHE A 150 25.71 36.80 58.05
C PHE A 150 26.04 38.21 58.55
N ASN A 151 25.50 38.53 59.73
CA ASN A 151 25.98 39.64 60.54
C ASN A 151 27.40 39.31 61.06
N MET A 152 28.40 39.52 60.21
CA MET A 152 29.82 39.35 60.56
C MET A 152 30.15 40.28 61.73
N MET A 153 30.38 39.68 62.89
CA MET A 153 30.73 40.37 64.13
C MET A 153 32.02 41.18 63.90
N PRO A 154 32.09 42.46 64.33
CA PRO A 154 33.24 43.29 64.06
C PRO A 154 34.48 42.74 64.78
N ILE A 155 35.47 42.34 64.00
CA ILE A 155 36.80 41.98 64.50
C ILE A 155 37.45 43.27 65.02
N PRO A 156 37.85 43.36 66.30
CA PRO A 156 38.56 44.54 66.81
C PRO A 156 39.93 44.69 66.13
N PRO A 157 40.45 45.92 65.99
CA PRO A 157 41.64 46.18 65.18
C PRO A 157 42.88 45.45 65.70
N SER A 158 43.70 45.02 64.74
CA SER A 158 44.85 44.15 64.93
C SER A 158 45.92 44.72 65.86
N ASN A 159 46.54 43.83 66.64
CA ASN A 159 48.00 43.82 66.71
C ASN A 159 48.51 42.74 65.74
N ASP A 160 49.73 42.96 65.24
CA ASP A 160 50.51 42.08 64.37
C ASP A 160 50.11 42.00 62.88
N THR A 161 50.50 43.08 62.18
CA THR A 161 51.57 43.04 61.16
C THR A 161 51.43 42.11 59.95
N SER A 162 51.25 42.75 58.78
CA SER A 162 51.49 42.23 57.42
C SER A 162 50.52 41.12 56.93
N MET A 163 50.22 40.95 55.65
CA MET A 163 50.75 41.58 54.42
C MET A 163 49.70 41.44 53.30
N PHE A 164 49.32 42.51 52.61
CA PHE A 164 48.84 42.41 51.22
C PHE A 164 50.07 42.46 50.31
N PRO A 165 50.09 41.71 49.19
CA PRO A 165 49.54 42.24 47.93
C PRO A 165 48.51 41.31 47.23
N PRO A 166 47.83 41.80 46.18
CA PRO A 166 46.66 41.15 45.58
C PRO A 166 46.96 40.28 44.33
N PHE A 167 45.91 39.63 43.82
CA PHE A 167 45.83 38.90 42.55
C PHE A 167 46.37 39.67 41.32
N PRO A 168 46.84 38.91 40.31
CA PRO A 168 46.27 38.95 38.96
C PRO A 168 45.82 37.53 38.53
N SER A 169 44.63 37.31 37.97
CA SER A 169 44.14 37.72 36.63
C SER A 169 44.78 36.93 35.47
N GLN A 170 43.95 36.66 34.44
CA GLN A 170 44.18 35.77 33.29
C GLN A 170 44.01 34.27 33.62
N ASN A 171 43.50 33.42 32.74
CA ASN A 171 43.19 33.63 31.32
C ASN A 171 41.85 32.98 30.91
N ASN A 172 41.24 33.50 29.84
CA ASN A 172 40.16 32.84 29.12
C ASN A 172 40.71 31.65 28.31
N ASN A 173 39.87 30.63 28.10
CA ASN A 173 39.96 29.64 27.01
C ASN A 173 41.26 28.81 26.87
N GLN A 174 41.18 27.51 27.17
CA GLN A 174 41.24 26.41 26.18
C GLN A 174 41.67 25.07 26.81
N ALA A 175 40.71 24.14 26.88
CA ALA A 175 40.95 22.71 26.69
C ALA A 175 39.60 21.99 26.54
N ILE A 176 39.00 22.08 25.35
CA ILE A 176 38.25 20.91 24.86
C ILE A 176 39.34 19.95 24.41
N ASN A 177 39.55 18.89 25.18
CA ASN A 177 40.20 17.67 24.73
C ASN A 177 39.43 16.53 25.38
N GLU A 178 38.66 15.83 24.54
CA GLU A 178 38.03 14.57 24.93
C GLU A 178 39.15 13.56 25.18
N GLU A 179 39.22 12.98 26.39
CA GLU A 179 40.07 11.82 26.64
C GLU A 179 39.23 10.64 27.12
N THR A 180 38.81 9.88 26.12
CA THR A 180 38.98 8.42 26.05
C THR A 180 38.45 7.60 27.24
N THR A 181 37.22 7.14 27.09
CA THR A 181 36.76 5.87 27.65
C THR A 181 37.73 4.71 27.32
N PRO A 182 38.16 3.89 28.28
CA PRO A 182 38.36 2.47 28.03
C PRO A 182 36.96 1.83 27.87
N ALA A 183 36.65 1.09 26.79
CA ALA A 183 37.12 -0.28 26.54
C ALA A 183 36.90 -1.19 27.76
N GLY A 184 36.11 -2.25 27.76
CA GLY A 184 35.25 -2.93 26.78
C GLY A 184 34.31 -3.81 27.63
N ASN A 185 33.61 -4.83 27.19
CA ASN A 185 33.63 -5.69 26.00
C ASN A 185 32.30 -6.52 26.06
N GLU A 186 31.80 -7.29 25.08
CA GLU A 186 32.10 -7.64 23.69
C GLU A 186 30.82 -8.38 23.21
N THR A 187 30.20 -8.20 22.03
CA THR A 187 30.49 -8.81 20.70
C THR A 187 29.15 -8.74 19.92
N ASN A 188 29.03 -8.75 18.57
CA ASN A 188 29.95 -8.53 17.44
C ASN A 188 29.11 -8.24 16.15
N ILE A 189 29.68 -7.52 15.15
CA ILE A 189 29.50 -7.57 13.66
C ILE A 189 28.12 -7.96 13.08
N GLY A 190 27.51 -7.34 12.06
CA GLY A 190 27.91 -6.49 10.90
C GLY A 190 26.94 -6.81 9.73
N ASN A 191 26.74 -6.06 8.64
CA ASN A 191 27.51 -5.01 7.96
C ASN A 191 26.59 -3.99 7.23
N HIS A 192 27.22 -2.92 6.74
CA HIS A 192 26.83 -2.06 5.60
C HIS A 192 26.17 -2.84 4.42
N ASP A 193 25.23 -2.27 3.65
CA ASP A 193 25.54 -1.19 2.71
C ASP A 193 24.36 -0.29 2.28
N SER A 194 24.71 0.89 1.76
CA SER A 194 23.85 1.82 0.99
C SER A 194 23.84 1.43 -0.52
N PRO A 195 22.91 1.90 -1.40
CA PRO A 195 22.41 3.28 -1.43
C PRO A 195 20.94 3.53 -1.80
N ASN A 196 20.47 4.74 -1.44
CA ASN A 196 19.36 5.44 -2.08
C ASN A 196 19.86 6.00 -3.44
N PRO A 197 19.02 6.08 -4.49
CA PRO A 197 18.37 7.37 -4.70
C PRO A 197 16.90 7.30 -5.13
N SER A 198 16.17 8.24 -4.54
CA SER A 198 14.85 8.77 -4.91
C SER A 198 14.93 9.57 -6.25
N PRO A 199 13.94 10.40 -6.65
CA PRO A 199 12.50 10.46 -6.33
C PRO A 199 11.65 10.63 -7.62
N ASN A 200 10.31 10.71 -7.50
CA ASN A 200 9.52 11.91 -7.88
C ASN A 200 8.00 11.66 -8.09
N PHE A 201 7.23 12.21 -7.16
CA PHE A 201 5.96 12.92 -7.38
C PHE A 201 6.02 13.85 -8.65
N VAL A 202 4.95 14.34 -9.28
CA VAL A 202 3.58 14.71 -8.86
C VAL A 202 2.62 14.59 -10.08
N HIS A 203 1.31 14.68 -9.82
CA HIS A 203 0.35 15.58 -10.49
C HIS A 203 -0.85 14.95 -11.21
N TRP A 204 -2.02 15.08 -10.56
CA TRP A 204 -3.30 15.17 -11.24
C TRP A 204 -3.53 16.61 -11.68
N GLY A 205 -3.73 16.83 -12.97
CA GLY A 205 -4.03 18.13 -13.58
C GLY A 205 -4.97 17.95 -14.78
N ASP A 206 -6.03 18.74 -14.82
CA ASP A 206 -7.14 18.65 -15.78
C ASP A 206 -7.01 19.68 -16.92
N SER A 207 -7.91 19.59 -17.92
CA SER A 207 -8.17 20.51 -19.05
C SER A 207 -7.45 20.30 -20.39
N SER A 208 -8.14 19.56 -21.28
CA SER A 208 -8.71 20.08 -22.54
C SER A 208 -7.81 20.96 -23.46
N GLN A 209 -7.50 20.61 -24.72
CA GLN A 209 -8.46 20.36 -25.83
C GLN A 209 -7.80 19.76 -27.10
N GLN A 210 -8.60 19.02 -27.89
CA GLN A 210 -8.58 18.79 -29.37
C GLN A 210 -7.25 18.38 -30.05
N THR A 211 -7.18 17.39 -30.95
CA THR A 211 -8.15 16.78 -31.88
C THR A 211 -7.92 15.24 -31.95
N SER A 212 -8.67 14.33 -32.59
CA SER A 212 -9.83 14.34 -33.51
C SER A 212 -10.48 12.93 -33.52
N GLN A 213 -11.73 12.81 -34.00
CA GLN A 213 -12.34 11.63 -34.69
C GLN A 213 -12.26 10.23 -34.02
N LEU A 214 -13.32 9.44 -33.81
CA LEU A 214 -14.68 9.32 -34.38
C LEU A 214 -15.66 8.67 -33.34
N PRO A 215 -17.00 8.67 -33.56
CA PRO A 215 -17.99 8.41 -32.51
C PRO A 215 -18.60 7.01 -32.52
N TRP A 216 -19.09 6.53 -31.37
CA TRP A 216 -20.26 5.64 -31.30
C TRP A 216 -21.16 6.01 -30.12
N LYS A 217 -22.48 6.00 -30.38
CA LYS A 217 -23.55 6.36 -29.44
C LYS A 217 -24.00 5.17 -28.61
N PHE A 218 -24.59 5.44 -27.45
CA PHE A 218 -25.98 5.04 -27.18
C PHE A 218 -26.72 6.24 -26.58
#